data_AF-A0A7G5E3G6-F1
#
_entry.id   AF-A0A7G5E3G6-F1
#
_cell.length_a   1.000
_cell.length_b   1.000
_cell.length_c   1.000
_cell.angle_alpha   90.00
_cell.angle_beta   90.00
_cell.angle_gamma   90.00
#
_symmetry.space_group_name_H-M   'P 1'
#
loop_
_entity.id
_entity.type
_entity.pdbx_description
1 polymer ?
#
loop_
_entity_poly.entity_id
_entity_poly.type
_entity_poly.pdbx_seq_one_letter_code
_entity_poly.pdbx_strand_id
1 'polypeptide(L)'
;MDQNIIDELTKHPEISYRRPNANELQILGTPTQGFDITLCIDVRENMLFFDHFHWHSDNTEEEIDEMLNQITYALFGVIRIKEFSNNKRPYKWVLQVQDQNGNWCDDQTMGKINKFLGEPEIRYFQNMILTKDTDKSNSYALPNEDNT
;
A
#
# COMPACT_ATOMS: atom_id res chain seq x y z
N MET A 1 -13.27 -3.33 14.86
CA MET A 1 -12.32 -3.46 13.74
C MET A 1 -10.97 -2.82 14.11
N ASP A 2 -10.97 -1.58 14.59
CA ASP A 2 -9.76 -0.82 14.98
C ASP A 2 -8.78 -1.54 15.91
N GLN A 3 -9.28 -2.25 16.92
CA GLN A 3 -8.40 -2.87 17.91
C GLN A 3 -7.56 -4.00 17.30
N ASN A 4 -8.11 -4.78 16.36
CA ASN A 4 -7.43 -5.91 15.75
C ASN A 4 -6.26 -5.48 14.85
N ILE A 5 -6.40 -4.37 14.12
CA ILE A 5 -5.33 -3.84 13.26
C ILE A 5 -4.18 -3.35 14.14
N ILE A 6 -4.49 -2.60 15.21
CA ILE A 6 -3.47 -2.10 16.14
C ILE A 6 -2.77 -3.27 16.84
N ASP A 7 -3.52 -4.26 17.30
CA ASP A 7 -2.95 -5.44 17.96
C ASP A 7 -1.99 -6.18 17.00
N GLU A 8 -2.34 -6.30 15.72
CA GLU A 8 -1.45 -6.89 14.71
C GLU A 8 -0.20 -6.04 14.48
N LEU A 9 -0.34 -4.73 14.32
CA LEU A 9 0.80 -3.81 14.16
C LEU A 9 1.75 -3.86 15.37
N THR A 10 1.24 -4.06 16.59
CA THR A 10 2.10 -4.16 17.78
C THR A 10 2.97 -5.42 17.80
N LYS A 11 2.64 -6.45 17.02
CA LYS A 11 3.50 -7.63 16.85
C LYS A 11 4.74 -7.35 15.99
N HIS A 12 4.72 -6.24 15.24
CA HIS A 12 5.77 -5.85 14.30
C HIS A 12 6.42 -4.53 14.74
N PRO A 13 7.36 -4.55 15.71
CA PRO A 13 8.01 -3.35 16.23
C PRO A 13 8.80 -2.56 15.16
N GLU A 14 9.12 -3.18 14.03
CA GLU A 14 9.69 -2.56 12.84
C GLU A 14 8.73 -1.60 12.13
N ILE A 15 7.42 -1.74 12.32
CA ILE A 15 6.42 -0.86 11.72
C ILE A 15 6.28 0.39 12.59
N SER A 16 6.63 1.53 12.02
CA SER A 16 6.35 2.83 12.63
C SER A 16 4.95 3.29 12.24
N TYR A 17 4.10 3.58 13.22
CA TYR A 17 2.76 4.10 12.96
C TYR A 17 2.37 5.20 13.95
N ARG A 18 1.35 5.97 13.58
CA ARG A 18 0.74 7.02 14.39
C ARG A 18 -0.78 6.91 14.29
N ARG A 19 -1.46 7.32 15.35
CA ARG A 19 -2.91 7.42 15.39
C ARG A 19 -3.30 8.86 15.69
N PRO A 20 -3.47 9.71 14.66
CA PRO A 20 -3.78 11.13 14.86
C PRO A 20 -5.08 11.35 15.63
N ASN A 21 -6.07 10.47 15.42
CA ASN A 21 -7.37 10.50 16.10
C ASN A 21 -7.98 9.08 16.14
N ALA A 22 -9.17 8.93 16.71
CA ALA A 22 -9.82 7.63 16.85
C ALA A 22 -10.09 6.93 15.51
N ASN A 23 -10.29 7.68 14.44
CA ASN A 23 -10.76 7.18 13.15
C ASN A 23 -9.66 7.15 12.08
N GLU A 24 -8.42 7.44 12.44
CA GLU A 24 -7.32 7.56 11.48
C GLU A 24 -6.07 6.84 11.98
N LEU A 25 -5.52 5.98 11.14
CA LEU A 25 -4.27 5.26 11.36
C LEU A 25 -3.30 5.57 10.22
N GLN A 26 -2.10 6.02 10.57
CA GLN A 26 -1.03 6.31 9.62
C GLN A 26 0.13 5.35 9.87
N ILE A 27 0.43 4.49 8.90
CA ILE A 27 1.63 3.67 8.89
C ILE A 27 2.68 4.40 8.06
N LEU A 28 3.84 4.67 8.66
CA LEU A 28 4.90 5.46 8.06
C LEU A 28 5.74 4.57 7.14
N GLY A 29 5.96 5.05 5.91
CA GLY A 29 6.84 4.39 4.96
C GLY A 29 8.29 4.38 5.43
N THR A 30 9.11 3.50 4.84
CA THR A 30 10.54 3.52 5.12
C THR A 30 11.19 4.85 4.68
N PRO A 31 12.14 5.43 5.46
CA PRO A 31 12.65 6.78 5.21
C PRO A 31 13.35 7.00 3.85
N THR A 32 13.83 5.93 3.21
CA THR A 32 14.63 6.03 1.99
C THR A 32 13.79 5.90 0.73
N GLN A 33 12.87 4.93 0.69
CA GLN A 33 12.11 4.58 -0.52
C GLN A 33 10.71 4.04 -0.20
N GLY A 34 10.13 4.32 0.97
CA GLY A 34 8.75 3.93 1.27
C GLY A 34 7.72 4.97 0.86
N PHE A 35 6.46 4.64 1.10
CA PHE A 35 5.33 5.58 1.03
C PHE A 35 4.44 5.39 2.27
N ASP A 36 3.77 6.46 2.70
CA ASP A 36 2.88 6.38 3.84
C ASP A 36 1.55 5.70 3.45
N ILE A 37 1.02 4.92 4.39
CA ILE A 37 -0.30 4.28 4.28
C ILE A 37 -1.21 4.97 5.29
N THR A 38 -2.33 5.51 4.84
CA THR A 38 -3.35 6.09 5.74
C THR A 38 -4.65 5.33 5.62
N LEU A 39 -5.17 4.88 6.75
CA LEU A 39 -6.50 4.27 6.87
C LEU A 39 -7.40 5.23 7.64
N CYS A 40 -8.50 5.63 7.01
CA CYS A 40 -9.58 6.42 7.60
C CYS A 40 -10.82 5.53 7.76
N ILE A 41 -11.35 5.44 8.98
CA ILE A 41 -12.49 4.58 9.33
C ILE A 41 -13.71 5.47 9.57
N ASP A 42 -14.79 5.27 8.82
CA ASP A 42 -16.03 6.01 8.98
C ASP A 42 -17.26 5.06 8.98
N VAL A 43 -18.35 5.52 9.56
CA VAL A 43 -19.61 4.76 9.65
C VAL A 43 -20.24 4.46 8.29
N ARG A 44 -19.91 5.26 7.27
CA ARG A 44 -20.41 5.04 5.90
C ARG A 44 -19.49 4.12 5.11
N GLU A 45 -18.21 4.46 5.07
CA GLU A 45 -17.19 3.78 4.29
C GLU A 45 -15.82 4.00 4.94
N ASN A 46 -14.90 3.07 4.70
CA ASN A 46 -13.50 3.23 5.01
C ASN A 46 -12.78 3.79 3.78
N MET A 47 -11.71 4.54 4.00
CA MET A 47 -10.83 5.00 2.93
C MET A 47 -9.40 4.58 3.22
N LEU A 48 -8.76 3.95 2.24
CA LEU A 48 -7.36 3.57 2.27
C LEU A 48 -6.59 4.46 1.30
N PHE A 49 -5.48 5.05 1.75
CA PHE A 49 -4.63 5.91 0.94
C PHE A 49 -3.21 5.33 0.86
N PHE A 50 -2.70 5.21 -0.36
CA PHE A 50 -1.29 4.99 -0.67
C PHE A 50 -0.77 6.19 -1.46
N ASP A 51 -0.20 7.17 -0.75
CA ASP A 51 0.29 8.43 -1.33
C ASP A 51 -0.75 9.11 -2.26
N HIS A 52 -0.63 8.91 -3.58
CA HIS A 52 -1.53 9.48 -4.59
C HIS A 52 -2.76 8.62 -4.93
N PHE A 53 -2.85 7.41 -4.42
CA PHE A 53 -3.94 6.46 -4.69
C PHE A 53 -4.85 6.35 -3.48
N HIS A 54 -6.15 6.17 -3.72
CA HIS A 54 -7.09 5.87 -2.66
C HIS A 54 -8.22 4.96 -3.13
N TRP A 55 -8.73 4.17 -2.19
CA TRP A 55 -9.87 3.28 -2.37
C TRP A 55 -10.91 3.60 -1.31
N HIS A 56 -12.17 3.44 -1.70
CA HIS A 56 -13.32 3.44 -0.82
C HIS A 56 -13.70 1.98 -0.59
N SER A 57 -14.01 1.63 0.65
CA SER A 57 -14.46 0.30 1.04
C SER A 57 -15.70 0.44 1.92
N ASP A 58 -16.81 -0.14 1.50
CA ASP A 58 -18.00 -0.28 2.32
C ASP A 58 -17.68 -1.08 3.60
N ASN A 59 -18.52 -0.92 4.61
CA ASN A 59 -18.37 -1.62 5.90
C ASN A 59 -18.83 -3.08 5.87
N THR A 60 -18.69 -3.75 4.73
CA THR A 60 -18.94 -5.20 4.58
C THR A 60 -17.68 -5.98 4.94
N GLU A 61 -17.85 -7.22 5.42
CA GLU A 61 -16.70 -8.08 5.80
C GLU A 61 -15.75 -8.31 4.63
N GLU A 62 -16.29 -8.54 3.44
CA GLU A 62 -15.51 -8.76 2.20
C GLU A 62 -14.63 -7.56 1.84
N GLU A 63 -15.18 -6.36 1.76
CA GLU A 63 -14.40 -5.17 1.40
C GLU A 63 -13.42 -4.75 2.50
N ILE A 64 -13.77 -5.01 3.75
CA ILE A 64 -12.87 -4.88 4.89
C ILE A 64 -11.65 -5.79 4.72
N ASP A 65 -11.86 -7.07 4.40
CA ASP A 65 -10.78 -8.04 4.22
C ASP A 65 -9.89 -7.67 3.03
N GLU A 66 -10.48 -7.23 1.91
CA GLU A 66 -9.73 -6.72 0.76
C GLU A 66 -8.84 -5.53 1.11
N MET A 67 -9.37 -4.55 1.85
CA MET A 67 -8.62 -3.39 2.32
C MET A 67 -7.45 -3.79 3.22
N LEU A 68 -7.66 -4.73 4.15
CA LEU A 68 -6.59 -5.24 5.02
C LEU A 68 -5.52 -6.01 4.24
N ASN A 69 -5.93 -6.78 3.22
CA ASN A 69 -5.00 -7.47 2.33
C ASN A 69 -4.14 -6.47 1.53
N GLN A 70 -4.72 -5.37 1.05
CA GLN A 70 -3.95 -4.31 0.38
C GLN A 70 -2.88 -3.71 1.30
N ILE A 71 -3.22 -3.40 2.56
CA ILE A 71 -2.25 -2.92 3.55
C ILE A 71 -1.13 -3.95 3.71
N THR A 72 -1.49 -5.22 3.86
CA THR A 72 -0.54 -6.32 4.03
C THR A 72 0.42 -6.42 2.83
N TYR A 73 -0.10 -6.45 1.61
CA TYR A 73 0.71 -6.47 0.40
C TYR A 73 1.62 -5.25 0.25
N ALA A 74 1.17 -4.07 0.68
CA ALA A 74 2.03 -2.90 0.73
C ALA A 74 3.17 -3.10 1.72
N LEU A 75 2.92 -3.61 2.93
CA LEU A 75 3.95 -3.84 3.96
C LEU A 75 5.01 -4.90 3.58
N PHE A 76 4.61 -5.92 2.82
CA PHE A 76 5.52 -6.95 2.26
C PHE A 76 6.25 -6.51 1.00
N GLY A 77 5.92 -5.33 0.47
CA GLY A 77 6.50 -4.83 -0.77
C GLY A 77 6.01 -5.61 -2.00
N VAL A 78 4.82 -6.21 -1.95
CA VAL A 78 4.14 -6.74 -3.14
C VAL A 78 3.49 -5.60 -3.93
N ILE A 79 3.29 -4.45 -3.31
CA ILE A 79 2.84 -3.20 -3.94
C ILE A 79 3.97 -2.18 -3.96
N ARG A 80 4.11 -1.45 -5.06
CA ARG A 80 5.01 -0.28 -5.18
C ARG A 80 4.40 0.83 -6.00
N ILE A 81 4.89 2.05 -5.81
CA ILE A 81 4.55 3.22 -6.63
C ILE A 81 5.73 3.54 -7.55
N LYS A 82 5.47 3.52 -8.86
CA LYS A 82 6.40 3.98 -9.89
C LYS A 82 6.08 5.43 -10.23
N GLU A 83 6.97 6.33 -9.85
CA GLU A 83 6.87 7.75 -10.14
C GLU A 83 7.68 8.13 -11.37
N PHE A 84 7.08 8.94 -12.24
CA PHE A 84 7.73 9.60 -13.36
C PHE A 84 7.86 11.09 -13.07
N SER A 85 9.04 11.63 -13.29
CA SER A 85 9.35 13.03 -13.08
C SER A 85 10.16 13.62 -14.22
N ASN A 86 9.98 14.91 -14.51
CA ASN A 86 10.79 15.66 -15.46
C ASN A 86 11.36 16.88 -14.77
N ASN A 87 12.68 17.11 -14.90
CA ASN A 87 13.37 18.18 -14.18
C ASN A 87 13.04 18.18 -12.68
N LYS A 88 13.06 16.98 -12.06
CA LYS A 88 12.71 16.74 -10.64
C LYS A 88 11.26 17.10 -10.27
N ARG A 89 10.35 17.24 -11.24
CA ARG A 89 8.92 17.48 -11.00
C ARG A 89 8.11 16.23 -11.32
N PRO A 90 7.56 15.53 -10.32
CA PRO A 90 6.66 14.40 -10.52
C PRO A 90 5.40 14.80 -11.29
N TYR A 91 4.98 13.95 -12.22
CA TYR A 91 3.80 14.21 -13.05
C TYR A 91 2.93 12.98 -13.32
N LYS A 92 3.44 11.77 -13.12
CA LYS A 92 2.70 10.51 -13.29
C LYS A 92 3.14 9.53 -12.23
N TRP A 93 2.19 8.80 -11.67
CA TRP A 93 2.39 7.74 -10.71
C TRP A 93 1.64 6.51 -11.18
N VAL A 94 2.26 5.35 -11.05
CA VAL A 94 1.65 4.07 -11.39
C VAL A 94 1.77 3.18 -10.17
N LEU A 95 0.63 2.75 -9.66
CA LEU A 95 0.59 1.68 -8.67
C LEU A 95 0.88 0.38 -9.39
N GLN A 96 1.88 -0.35 -8.92
CA GLN A 96 2.25 -1.64 -9.46
C GLN A 96 2.10 -2.73 -8.40
N VAL A 97 1.56 -3.86 -8.81
CA VAL A 97 1.43 -5.06 -7.98
C VAL A 97 2.32 -6.15 -8.57
N GLN A 98 3.02 -6.89 -7.72
CA GLN A 98 3.83 -8.01 -8.15
C GLN A 98 2.94 -9.26 -8.32
N ASP A 99 3.02 -9.90 -9.48
CA ASP A 99 2.36 -11.17 -9.75
C ASP A 99 3.08 -12.35 -9.06
N GLN A 100 2.49 -13.55 -9.14
CA GLN A 100 3.04 -14.77 -8.56
C GLN A 100 4.40 -15.18 -9.14
N ASN A 101 4.71 -14.73 -10.36
CA ASN A 101 5.98 -14.98 -11.04
C ASN A 101 7.05 -13.93 -10.70
N GLY A 102 6.72 -12.93 -9.88
CA GLY A 102 7.61 -11.84 -9.52
C GLY A 102 7.62 -10.67 -10.51
N ASN A 103 6.75 -10.67 -11.53
CA ASN A 103 6.64 -9.58 -12.51
C ASN A 103 5.81 -8.44 -11.93
N TRP A 104 6.19 -7.20 -12.27
CA TRP A 104 5.45 -6.02 -11.87
C TRP A 104 4.40 -5.66 -12.92
N CYS A 105 3.14 -5.67 -12.53
CA CYS A 105 1.99 -5.31 -13.35
C CYS A 105 1.48 -3.93 -12.97
N ASP A 106 1.15 -3.09 -13.96
CA ASP A 106 0.51 -1.80 -13.73
C ASP A 106 -0.95 -2.04 -13.33
N ASP A 107 -1.34 -1.55 -12.15
CA ASP A 107 -2.72 -1.67 -11.63
C ASP A 107 -3.50 -0.38 -11.88
N GLN A 108 -3.00 0.73 -11.34
CA GLN A 108 -3.63 2.05 -11.46
C GLN A 108 -2.65 3.12 -11.88
N THR A 109 -3.14 4.14 -12.57
CA THR A 109 -2.35 5.28 -13.02
C THR A 109 -3.00 6.58 -12.61
N MET A 110 -2.23 7.44 -11.94
CA MET A 110 -2.58 8.82 -11.65
C MET A 110 -1.60 9.74 -12.37
N GLY A 111 -2.07 10.91 -12.81
CA GLY A 111 -1.18 11.84 -13.51
C GLY A 111 -1.75 13.22 -13.70
N LYS A 112 -0.84 14.15 -13.99
CA LYS A 112 -1.11 15.53 -14.35
C LYS A 112 -0.73 15.73 -15.82
N ILE A 113 -1.35 16.69 -16.49
CA ILE A 113 -0.99 17.05 -17.86
C ILE A 113 0.46 17.53 -17.86
N ASN A 114 1.28 16.92 -18.72
CA ASN A 114 2.69 17.25 -18.90
C ASN A 114 3.00 17.36 -20.39
N LYS A 115 3.65 18.45 -20.80
CA LYS A 115 3.99 18.75 -22.20
C LYS A 115 5.46 18.46 -22.55
N PHE A 116 6.21 17.90 -21.62
CA PHE A 116 7.62 17.57 -21.84
C PHE A 116 7.77 16.34 -22.73
N LEU A 117 8.68 16.42 -23.71
CA LEU A 117 8.92 15.39 -24.73
C LEU A 117 10.24 14.63 -24.54
N GLY A 118 11.02 14.96 -23.50
CA GLY A 118 12.24 14.21 -23.18
C GLY A 118 11.95 12.94 -22.37
N GLU A 119 12.99 12.14 -22.16
CA GLU A 119 12.91 10.94 -21.34
C GLU A 119 12.65 11.29 -19.87
N PRO A 120 11.71 10.60 -19.20
CA PRO A 120 11.43 10.85 -17.79
C PRO A 120 12.42 10.18 -16.85
N GLU A 121 12.71 10.86 -15.74
CA GLU A 121 13.35 10.24 -14.58
C GLU A 121 12.32 9.36 -13.86
N ILE A 122 12.69 8.11 -13.56
CA ILE A 122 11.81 7.14 -12.90
C ILE A 122 12.33 6.84 -11.49
N ARG A 123 11.44 6.87 -10.50
CA ARG A 123 11.69 6.45 -9.11
C ARG A 123 10.66 5.41 -8.68
N TYR A 124 11.06 4.56 -7.75
CA TYR A 124 10.20 3.53 -7.16
C TYR A 124 10.11 3.74 -5.66
N PHE A 125 8.89 3.71 -5.14
CA PHE A 125 8.59 3.72 -3.72
C PHE A 125 7.94 2.38 -3.34
N GLN A 126 8.51 1.65 -2.40
CA GLN A 126 8.10 0.31 -2.00
C GLN A 126 8.35 0.12 -0.50
N ASN A 127 7.32 -0.27 0.23
CA ASN A 127 7.44 -0.59 1.64
C ASN A 127 7.90 -2.05 1.76
N MET A 128 9.20 -2.28 1.99
CA MET A 128 9.74 -3.62 2.29
C MET A 128 9.94 -3.77 3.81
N ILE A 129 8.89 -3.50 4.57
CA ILE A 129 8.96 -3.43 6.04
C ILE A 129 8.90 -4.84 6.63
N LEU A 130 7.99 -5.67 6.11
CA LEU A 130 7.86 -7.07 6.48
C LEU A 130 8.63 -7.95 5.48
N THR A 131 9.26 -9.00 5.99
CA THR A 131 9.95 -10.01 5.18
C THR A 131 9.30 -11.38 5.36
N LYS A 132 9.44 -12.28 4.39
CA LYS A 132 8.91 -13.65 4.49
C LYS A 132 9.44 -14.44 5.70
N ASP A 133 10.55 -14.00 6.32
CA ASP A 133 11.04 -14.59 7.57
C ASP A 133 10.32 -14.07 8.81
N THR A 134 9.70 -12.89 8.74
CA THR A 134 8.80 -12.33 9.76
C THR A 134 7.47 -13.11 9.85
N ASP A 135 7.04 -13.74 8.75
CA ASP A 135 5.78 -14.48 8.62
C ASP A 135 5.74 -15.86 9.29
N LYS A 136 6.86 -16.38 9.81
CA LYS A 136 6.86 -17.71 10.47
C LYS A 136 6.04 -17.75 11.77
N SER A 137 5.41 -16.65 12.16
CA SER A 137 4.57 -16.55 13.36
C SER A 137 3.08 -16.26 13.10
N ASN A 138 2.66 -15.89 11.88
CA ASN A 138 1.26 -15.54 11.59
C ASN A 138 0.85 -16.08 10.21
N SER A 139 -0.07 -17.05 10.21
CA SER A 139 -0.61 -17.66 8.99
C SER A 139 -1.65 -16.76 8.33
N TYR A 140 -1.20 -15.87 7.44
CA TYR A 140 -2.07 -15.33 6.38
C TYR A 140 -1.71 -16.04 5.08
N ALA A 141 -2.67 -16.78 4.53
CA ALA A 141 -2.50 -17.42 3.24
C ALA A 141 -2.40 -16.34 2.17
N LEU A 142 -1.26 -16.27 1.49
CA LEU A 142 -1.19 -15.67 0.16
C LEU A 142 -2.29 -16.33 -0.71
N PRO A 143 -2.91 -15.60 -1.64
CA PRO A 143 -4.04 -16.11 -2.41
C PRO A 143 -3.66 -17.43 -3.07
N ASN A 144 -4.34 -18.48 -2.61
CA ASN A 144 -4.20 -19.83 -3.14
C ASN A 144 -4.84 -19.85 -4.54
N GLU A 145 -4.18 -20.58 -5.43
CA GLU A 145 -4.62 -20.90 -6.77
C GLU A 145 -6.06 -21.43 -6.78
N ASP A 146 -6.98 -20.73 -7.44
CA ASP A 146 -8.10 -21.41 -8.09
C ASP A 146 -7.54 -22.11 -9.32
N ASN A 147 -7.19 -23.39 -9.14
CA ASN A 147 -6.87 -24.29 -10.24
C ASN A 147 -8.12 -24.52 -11.10
N THR A 148 -8.14 -23.94 -12.31
CA THR A 148 -8.98 -24.42 -13.43
C THR A 148 -8.16 -24.54 -14.70
#